data_AF-A0A958FDS2-F1
#
_entry.id   AF-A0A958FDS2-F1
#
_cell.length_a   1.000
_cell.length_b   1.000
_cell.length_c   1.000
_cell.angle_alpha   90.00
_cell.angle_beta   90.00
_cell.angle_gamma   90.00
#
_symmetry.space_group_name_H-M   'P 1'
#
loop_
_entity.id
_entity.type
_entity.pdbx_description
1 polymer ?
#
loop_
_entity_poly.entity_id
_entity_poly.type
_entity_poly.pdbx_seq_one_letter_code
_entity_poly.pdbx_strand_id
1 'polypeptide(L)'
;TVKNAKTLQTSRGPSIVQAVTIENNSDADYILENLSGYSLHSASDVLTIPAHDTTLAEVKTVEQVTAFDLRFRVLNAVTAPGQHPEVVLKVVIAEAEK
;
A
#
# COMPACT_ATOMS: atom_id res chain seq x y z
N THR A 1 9.25 -12.63 3.73
CA THR A 1 9.51 -12.04 2.40
C THR A 1 8.18 -11.64 1.81
N VAL A 2 7.85 -10.34 1.77
CA VAL A 2 6.60 -9.86 1.18
C VAL A 2 6.71 -10.02 -0.34
N LYS A 3 6.04 -11.03 -0.90
CA LYS A 3 6.03 -11.27 -2.35
C LYS A 3 4.62 -11.00 -2.87
N ASN A 4 4.55 -10.05 -3.79
CA ASN A 4 3.41 -9.71 -4.65
C ASN A 4 2.40 -8.72 -4.04
N ALA A 5 2.51 -7.45 -4.43
CA ALA A 5 1.38 -6.53 -4.43
C ALA A 5 0.71 -6.66 -5.81
N LYS A 6 -0.49 -7.24 -5.86
CA LYS A 6 -1.27 -7.36 -7.09
C LYS A 6 -2.31 -6.24 -7.14
N THR A 7 -2.03 -5.22 -7.96
CA THR A 7 -2.92 -4.10 -8.19
C THR A 7 -4.19 -4.56 -8.92
N LEU A 8 -5.35 -4.50 -8.26
CA LEU A 8 -6.66 -4.57 -8.90
C LEU A 8 -7.30 -3.17 -8.81
N GLN A 9 -7.34 -2.47 -9.95
CA GLN A 9 -7.89 -1.13 -10.07
C GLN A 9 -9.42 -1.19 -10.09
N THR A 10 -10.10 -0.46 -9.20
CA THR A 10 -11.54 -0.17 -9.29
C THR A 10 -11.77 1.33 -9.12
N SER A 11 -11.26 2.17 -10.04
CA SER A 11 -11.67 3.58 -10.10
C SER A 11 -12.76 3.78 -11.17
N ARG A 12 -13.88 4.38 -10.77
CA ARG A 12 -15.02 4.74 -11.64
C ARG A 12 -14.99 6.23 -12.03
N GLY A 13 -13.82 6.86 -12.20
CA GLY A 13 -13.71 8.26 -12.64
C GLY A 13 -12.35 8.94 -12.38
N PRO A 14 -12.20 10.23 -12.77
CA PRO A 14 -10.98 11.03 -12.58
C PRO A 14 -10.86 11.47 -11.12
N SER A 15 -10.57 10.52 -10.23
CA SER A 15 -10.48 10.75 -8.79
C SER A 15 -9.02 10.81 -8.37
N ILE A 16 -8.69 11.74 -7.48
CA ILE A 16 -7.38 11.84 -6.79
C ILE A 16 -7.16 10.70 -5.77
N VAL A 17 -8.03 9.69 -5.77
CA VAL A 17 -8.03 8.57 -4.83
C VAL A 17 -7.79 7.31 -5.65
N GLN A 18 -6.66 6.67 -5.38
CA GLN A 18 -6.21 5.46 -6.06
C GLN A 18 -6.42 4.27 -5.13
N ALA A 19 -7.24 3.32 -5.57
CA ALA A 19 -7.46 2.08 -4.87
C ALA A 19 -6.32 1.11 -5.19
N VAL A 20 -5.47 0.83 -4.19
CA VAL A 20 -4.33 -0.09 -4.29
C VAL A 20 -4.67 -1.35 -3.51
N THR A 21 -4.62 -2.49 -4.18
CA THR A 21 -4.83 -3.79 -3.54
C THR A 21 -3.48 -4.35 -3.11
N ILE A 22 -3.32 -4.60 -1.81
CA ILE A 22 -2.09 -5.15 -1.23
C ILE A 22 -2.41 -6.55 -0.70
N GLU A 23 -1.67 -7.54 -1.19
CA GLU A 23 -1.82 -8.94 -0.81
C GLU A 23 -0.67 -9.34 0.12
N ASN A 24 -1.00 -9.98 1.23
CA ASN A 24 -0.05 -10.54 2.15
C ASN A 24 0.03 -12.06 1.95
N ASN A 25 1.02 -12.51 1.19
CA ASN A 25 1.31 -13.93 0.99
C ASN A 25 2.26 -14.52 2.06
N SER A 26 2.24 -13.97 3.29
CA SER A 26 3.03 -14.45 4.42
C SER A 26 2.13 -15.12 5.45
N ASP A 27 2.72 -16.02 6.24
CA ASP A 27 2.07 -16.69 7.37
C ASP A 27 1.89 -15.80 8.61
N ALA A 28 2.17 -14.50 8.50
CA ALA A 28 2.11 -13.54 9.60
C ALA A 28 1.38 -12.28 9.12
N ASP A 29 0.59 -11.70 10.02
CA ASP A 29 -0.04 -10.41 9.78
C ASP A 29 1.03 -9.34 9.53
N TYR A 30 0.69 -8.28 8.81
CA TYR A 30 1.54 -7.11 8.65
C TYR A 30 0.83 -5.86 9.12
N ILE A 31 1.52 -5.08 9.96
CA ILE A 31 1.08 -3.74 10.37
C ILE A 31 1.99 -2.75 9.64
N LEU A 32 1.44 -2.03 8.67
CA LEU A 32 2.14 -1.13 7.79
C LEU A 32 1.83 0.32 8.17
N GLU A 33 2.85 1.09 8.55
CA GLU A 33 2.76 2.55 8.72
C GLU A 33 3.17 3.24 7.41
N ASN A 34 2.35 4.16 6.93
CA ASN A 34 2.59 4.92 5.70
C ASN A 34 3.59 6.06 5.92
N LEU A 35 4.70 6.03 5.17
CA LEU A 35 5.77 7.03 5.17
C LEU A 35 5.94 7.72 3.81
N SER A 36 4.98 7.54 2.90
CA SER A 36 5.03 8.06 1.53
C SER A 36 4.70 9.55 1.42
N GLY A 37 4.13 10.15 2.47
CA GLY A 37 3.64 11.53 2.46
C GLY A 37 2.28 11.71 1.78
N TYR A 38 1.69 10.62 1.26
CA TYR A 38 0.30 10.59 0.81
C TYR A 38 -0.62 10.20 1.97
N SER A 39 -1.86 10.68 1.97
CA SER A 39 -2.84 10.30 2.99
C SER A 39 -3.59 9.04 2.57
N LEU A 40 -3.77 8.09 3.50
CA LEU A 40 -4.72 7.00 3.31
C LEU A 40 -6.14 7.50 3.56
N HIS A 41 -7.12 6.94 2.86
CA HIS A 41 -8.54 7.25 3.10
C HIS A 41 -9.00 6.71 4.46
N SER A 42 -8.41 5.60 4.92
CA SER A 42 -8.58 5.14 6.29
C SER A 42 -8.08 6.23 7.24
N ALA A 43 -8.85 6.55 8.29
CA ALA A 43 -8.56 7.61 9.24
C ALA A 43 -7.23 7.45 10.03
N SER A 44 -6.43 6.43 9.71
CA SER A 44 -5.11 6.17 10.26
C SER A 44 -4.15 5.89 9.12
N ASP A 45 -2.96 6.47 9.17
CA ASP A 45 -1.82 6.16 8.29
C ASP A 45 -1.24 4.75 8.56
N VAL A 46 -2.00 3.89 9.24
CA VAL A 46 -1.63 2.52 9.60
C VAL A 46 -2.63 1.57 8.96
N LEU A 47 -2.12 0.61 8.21
CA LEU A 47 -2.88 -0.46 7.56
C LEU A 47 -2.50 -1.79 8.19
N THR A 48 -3.49 -2.62 8.52
CA THR A 48 -3.25 -4.01 8.94
C THR A 48 -3.68 -4.94 7.82
N ILE A 49 -2.77 -5.81 7.40
CA ILE A 49 -3.02 -6.84 6.37
C ILE A 49 -2.85 -8.20 7.03
N PRO A 50 -3.95 -8.94 7.27
CA PRO A 50 -3.86 -10.27 7.86
C PRO A 50 -3.01 -11.24 7.03
N ALA A 51 -2.49 -12.29 7.66
CA ALA A 51 -1.80 -13.38 6.98
C ALA A 51 -2.68 -14.01 5.90
N HIS A 52 -2.10 -14.32 4.74
CA HIS A 52 -2.79 -14.90 3.57
C HIS A 52 -4.02 -14.12 3.08
N ASP A 53 -4.09 -12.82 3.38
CA ASP A 53 -5.25 -11.99 3.05
C ASP A 53 -4.86 -10.78 2.20
N THR A 54 -5.88 -10.16 1.61
CA THR A 54 -5.76 -9.00 0.73
C THR A 54 -6.52 -7.83 1.31
N THR A 55 -5.88 -6.67 1.38
CA THR A 55 -6.49 -5.44 1.89
C THR A 55 -6.48 -4.36 0.83
N LEU A 56 -7.62 -3.66 0.71
CA LEU A 56 -7.76 -2.50 -0.16
C LEU A 56 -7.27 -1.25 0.59
N ALA A 57 -6.22 -0.63 0.07
CA ALA A 57 -5.69 0.64 0.54
C ALA A 57 -6.07 1.74 -0.45
N GLU A 58 -6.95 2.65 -0.02
CA GLU A 58 -7.29 3.83 -0.81
C GLU A 58 -6.30 4.95 -0.49
N VAL A 59 -5.47 5.31 -1.46
CA VAL A 59 -4.43 6.33 -1.32
C VAL A 59 -4.88 7.60 -2.00
N LYS A 60 -4.92 8.71 -1.26
CA LYS A 60 -5.21 10.02 -1.81
C LYS A 60 -3.93 10.70 -2.26
N THR A 61 -3.78 10.86 -3.56
CA THR A 61 -2.68 11.64 -4.16
C THR A 61 -3.11 13.11 -4.26
N VAL A 62 -2.15 14.03 -4.19
CA VAL A 62 -2.44 15.48 -4.34
C VAL A 62 -2.75 15.81 -5.80
N GLU A 63 -2.14 15.08 -6.73
CA GLU A 63 -2.25 15.26 -8.18
C GLU A 63 -2.56 13.93 -8.87
N GLN A 64 -3.00 14.01 -10.13
CA GLN A 64 -3.15 12.84 -11.00
C GLN A 64 -1.76 12.39 -11.45
N VAL A 65 -1.20 11.45 -10.70
CA VAL A 65 0.08 10.81 -11.01
C VAL A 65 -0.15 9.52 -11.77
N THR A 66 0.70 9.20 -12.75
CA THR A 66 0.66 7.90 -13.46
C THR A 66 1.45 6.82 -12.74
N ALA A 67 2.37 7.21 -11.85
CA ALA A 67 3.07 6.31 -10.96
C ALA A 67 3.45 7.04 -9.66
N PHE A 68 3.47 6.30 -8.56
CA PHE A 68 3.91 6.82 -7.26
C PHE A 68 4.54 5.72 -6.41
N ASP A 69 5.46 6.12 -5.54
CA ASP A 69 6.15 5.23 -4.63
C ASP A 69 5.49 5.29 -3.25
N LEU A 70 4.89 4.18 -2.82
CA LEU A 70 4.38 4.01 -1.48
C LEU A 70 5.46 3.42 -0.58
N ARG A 71 5.91 4.21 0.39
CA ARG A 71 6.81 3.76 1.44
C ARG A 71 6.01 3.33 2.66
N PHE A 72 6.25 2.11 3.13
CA PHE A 72 5.65 1.56 4.33
C PHE A 72 6.71 1.09 5.30
N ARG A 73 6.49 1.29 6.60
CA ARG A 73 7.27 0.64 7.66
C ARG A 73 6.46 -0.48 8.27
N VAL A 74 7.08 -1.65 8.39
CA VAL A 74 6.42 -2.82 8.98
C VAL A 74 6.64 -2.79 10.50
N LEU A 75 5.64 -2.33 11.25
CA LEU A 75 5.75 -2.10 12.69
C LEU A 75 5.92 -3.41 13.48
N ASN A 76 5.34 -4.50 12.97
CA ASN A 76 5.40 -5.81 13.63
C ASN A 76 6.55 -6.70 13.11
N ALA A 77 7.47 -6.16 12.32
CA ALA A 77 8.70 -6.84 11.93
C ALA A 77 9.91 -6.07 12.47
N VAL A 78 10.95 -6.80 12.88
CA VAL A 78 12.17 -6.23 13.45
C VAL A 78 13.36 -6.85 12.71
N THR A 79 14.20 -6.02 12.10
CA THR A 79 15.41 -6.46 11.39
C THR A 79 16.64 -6.46 12.29
N ALA A 80 16.70 -5.52 13.23
CA ALA A 80 17.73 -5.39 14.24
C ALA A 80 17.11 -4.72 15.49
N PRO A 81 17.77 -4.75 16.65
CA PRO A 81 17.24 -4.10 17.86
C PRO A 81 16.86 -2.63 17.58
N GLY A 82 15.57 -2.30 17.72
CA GLY A 82 15.02 -0.97 17.47
C GLY A 82 14.89 -0.56 15.98
N GLN A 83 15.11 -1.48 15.04
CA GLN A 83 14.99 -1.22 13.60
C GLN A 83 13.85 -2.04 12.99
N HIS A 84 12.94 -1.33 12.33
CA HIS A 84 11.84 -1.91 11.57
C HIS A 84 12.20 -1.90 10.08
N PRO A 85 11.82 -2.95 9.33
CA PRO A 85 12.02 -2.94 7.89
C PRO A 85 11.09 -1.93 7.23
N GLU A 86 11.62 -1.23 6.23
CA GLU A 86 10.86 -0.36 5.34
C GLU A 86 10.74 -1.02 3.97
N VAL A 87 9.55 -0.93 3.38
CA VAL A 87 9.20 -1.52 2.10
C VAL A 87 8.73 -0.39 1.19
N VAL A 88 9.23 -0.39 -0.05
CA VAL A 88 8.80 0.56 -1.08
C VAL A 88 8.02 -0.21 -2.14
N LEU A 89 6.74 0.13 -2.28
CA LEU A 89 5.86 -0.40 -3.30
C LEU A 89 5.70 0.64 -4.41
N LYS A 90 6.18 0.32 -5.61
CA LYS A 90 5.98 1.16 -6.78
C LYS A 90 4.62 0.85 -7.39
N VAL A 91 3.72 1.82 -7.36
CA VAL A 91 2.39 1.69 -7.96
C VAL A 91 2.42 2.40 -9.31
N VAL A 92 2.24 1.64 -10.38
CA VAL A 92 2.03 2.17 -11.73
C VAL A 92 0.55 2.06 -12.04
N ILE A 93 -0.05 3.19 -12.37
CA ILE A 93 -1.45 3.28 -12.78
C ILE A 93 -1.44 3.05 -14.28
N ALA A 94 -1.76 1.81 -14.68
CA ALA A 94 -2.08 1.54 -16.06
C ALA A 94 -3.41 2.23 -16.34
N GLU A 95 -3.42 3.14 -17.32
CA GLU A 95 -4.70 3.60 -17.86
C GLU A 95 -5.41 2.36 -18.41
N ALA A 96 -6.60 2.07 -17.90
CA ALA A 96 -7.42 1.03 -18.49
C ALA A 96 -7.72 1.45 -19.92
N GLU A 97 -7.06 0.78 -20.88
CA GLU A 97 -7.33 0.95 -22.30
C GLU A 97 -8.82 0.71 -22.52
N LYS A 98 -9.47 1.71 -23.13
CA LYS A 98 -10.91 1.89 -23.17
C LYS A 98 -11.58 1.02 -24.22
#